data_AF-A0A8J2HIQ8-F1
#
_entry.id   AF-A0A8J2HIQ8-F1
#
_cell.length_a   1.000
_cell.length_b   1.000
_cell.length_c   1.000
_cell.angle_alpha   90.00
_cell.angle_beta   90.00
_cell.angle_gamma   90.00
#
_symmetry.space_group_name_H-M   'P 1'
#
loop_
_entity.id
_entity.type
_entity.pdbx_description
1 polymer ?
#
loop_
_entity_poly.entity_id
_entity_poly.type
_entity_poly.pdbx_seq_one_letter_code
_entity_poly.pdbx_strand_id
1 'polypeptide(L)'
;TTIKVYANCLRPDIEYKTLSITYETTCHQVVQNLLNKYRMRHRDPRLFYMTMEVTVRRANVRTILPLDEDARPAVLQSCHPRGDSRFSLQTRRGGLSKYKSLLISERTTVDELIQMLLNCYNSAERVEQFSLYEVCEGEEYQRKLHPDDSPLKVTQKWTSIDRHLRIRRNPDYDPHRRKSMWASDSTISAAISKSNSSTSASQECGRNQLTRSTKMSNLLPQSLPSTPLTSKHLTASHFSNYENFFYI
;
A
#
# COMPACT_ATOMS: atom_id res chain seq x y z
N THR A 1 -23.54 -0.88 -18.81
CA THR A 1 -23.06 -1.15 -20.17
C THR A 1 -21.85 -2.07 -20.11
N THR A 2 -21.36 -2.61 -21.22
CA THR A 2 -20.12 -3.39 -21.26
C THR A 2 -19.09 -2.75 -22.17
N ILE A 3 -17.82 -2.87 -21.79
CA ILE A 3 -16.67 -2.41 -22.58
C ILE A 3 -15.68 -3.56 -22.77
N LYS A 4 -14.95 -3.57 -23.88
CA LYS A 4 -13.78 -4.44 -24.09
C LYS A 4 -12.52 -3.65 -23.78
N VAL A 5 -11.70 -4.15 -22.86
CA VAL A 5 -10.40 -3.55 -22.51
C VAL A 5 -9.28 -4.52 -22.90
N TYR A 6 -8.41 -4.09 -23.82
CA TYR A 6 -7.20 -4.82 -24.20
C TYR A 6 -6.15 -4.62 -23.11
N ALA A 7 -5.65 -5.70 -22.51
CA ALA A 7 -4.83 -5.64 -21.30
C ALA A 7 -3.58 -6.54 -21.39
N ASN A 8 -3.01 -6.66 -22.58
CA ASN A 8 -1.81 -7.46 -22.86
C ASN A 8 -0.61 -7.05 -21.97
N CYS A 9 -0.61 -5.80 -21.47
CA CYS A 9 0.40 -5.29 -20.54
C CYS A 9 0.37 -5.96 -19.15
N LEU A 10 -0.75 -6.61 -18.78
CA LEU A 10 -0.87 -7.39 -17.55
C LEU A 10 -0.45 -8.85 -17.76
N ARG A 11 -0.95 -9.48 -18.83
CA ARG A 11 -0.44 -10.76 -19.30
C ARG A 11 -0.49 -10.86 -20.83
N PRO A 12 0.57 -11.36 -21.49
CA PRO A 12 0.63 -11.41 -22.95
C PRO A 12 -0.43 -12.32 -23.60
N ASP A 13 -0.89 -13.35 -22.88
CA ASP A 13 -1.89 -14.33 -23.31
C ASP A 13 -3.32 -13.77 -23.32
N ILE A 14 -3.53 -12.58 -22.77
CA ILE A 14 -4.85 -11.95 -22.69
C ILE A 14 -5.01 -10.94 -23.81
N GLU A 15 -5.85 -11.28 -24.79
CA GLU A 15 -6.19 -10.35 -25.85
C GLU A 15 -7.03 -9.18 -25.32
N TYR A 16 -8.20 -9.47 -24.74
CA TYR A 16 -9.06 -8.47 -24.12
C TYR A 16 -9.90 -9.05 -22.99
N LYS A 17 -10.39 -8.16 -22.12
CA LYS A 17 -11.40 -8.50 -21.13
C LYS A 17 -12.65 -7.64 -21.29
N THR A 18 -13.80 -8.31 -21.37
CA THR A 18 -15.10 -7.65 -21.27
C THR A 18 -15.42 -7.35 -19.81
N LEU A 19 -15.71 -6.08 -19.52
CA LEU A 19 -16.09 -5.59 -18.19
C LEU A 19 -17.50 -5.00 -18.24
N SER A 20 -18.32 -5.32 -17.23
CA SER A 20 -19.57 -4.61 -16.97
C SER A 20 -19.26 -3.37 -16.14
N ILE A 21 -19.68 -2.20 -16.62
CA ILE A 21 -19.46 -0.91 -15.97
C ILE A 21 -20.72 -0.04 -16.00
N THR A 22 -20.78 0.93 -15.10
CA THR A 22 -21.82 1.98 -15.07
C THR A 22 -21.34 3.24 -15.78
N TYR A 23 -22.21 4.24 -15.92
CA TYR A 23 -21.84 5.53 -16.54
C TYR A 23 -20.94 6.38 -15.65
N GLU A 24 -20.86 6.06 -14.37
CA GLU A 24 -20.06 6.72 -13.34
C GLU A 24 -18.71 6.03 -13.13
N THR A 25 -18.54 4.81 -13.69
CA THR A 25 -17.29 4.06 -13.52
C THR A 25 -16.15 4.81 -14.18
N THR A 26 -15.11 5.14 -13.41
CA THR A 26 -13.95 5.89 -13.89
C THR A 26 -12.85 4.97 -14.44
N CYS A 27 -11.93 5.53 -15.24
CA CYS A 27 -10.74 4.83 -15.70
C CYS A 27 -9.90 4.29 -14.53
N HIS A 28 -9.77 5.06 -13.44
CA HIS A 28 -9.12 4.62 -12.21
C HIS A 28 -9.74 3.34 -11.64
N GLN A 29 -11.07 3.29 -11.55
CA GLN A 29 -11.78 2.10 -11.05
C GLN A 29 -11.63 0.91 -12.01
N VAL A 30 -11.63 1.14 -13.32
CA VAL A 30 -11.38 0.08 -14.32
C VAL A 30 -9.97 -0.52 -14.14
N VAL A 31 -8.95 0.31 -13.94
CA VAL A 31 -7.57 -0.12 -13.67
C VAL A 31 -7.53 -1.00 -12.42
N GLN A 32 -8.09 -0.53 -11.31
CA GLN A 32 -8.15 -1.29 -10.05
C GLN A 32 -8.85 -2.64 -10.23
N ASN A 33 -9.99 -2.65 -10.92
CA ASN A 33 -10.76 -3.87 -11.19
C ASN A 33 -9.96 -4.89 -12.00
N LEU A 34 -9.21 -4.44 -13.01
CA LEU A 34 -8.35 -5.31 -13.81
C LEU A 34 -7.20 -5.89 -12.99
N LEU A 35 -6.48 -5.06 -12.22
CA LEU A 35 -5.38 -5.54 -11.38
C LEU A 35 -5.87 -6.56 -10.34
N ASN A 36 -7.00 -6.30 -9.69
CA ASN A 36 -7.61 -7.22 -8.73
C ASN A 36 -8.00 -8.54 -9.39
N LYS A 37 -8.65 -8.47 -10.56
CA LYS A 37 -9.08 -9.65 -11.32
C LYS A 37 -7.93 -10.56 -11.71
N TYR A 38 -6.80 -9.97 -12.09
CA TYR A 38 -5.59 -10.72 -12.47
C TYR A 38 -4.64 -10.98 -11.30
N ARG A 39 -5.07 -10.70 -10.05
CA ARG A 39 -4.28 -10.88 -8.83
C ARG A 39 -2.92 -10.16 -8.86
N MET A 40 -2.86 -9.02 -9.56
CA MET A 40 -1.67 -8.16 -9.69
C MET A 40 -1.53 -7.20 -8.48
N ARG A 41 -1.75 -7.71 -7.27
CA ARG A 41 -1.82 -6.89 -6.03
C ARG A 41 -0.50 -6.20 -5.66
N HIS A 42 0.61 -6.69 -6.21
CA HIS A 42 1.95 -6.15 -6.04
C HIS A 42 2.24 -4.96 -6.97
N ARG A 43 1.33 -4.66 -7.91
CA ARG A 43 1.52 -3.58 -8.88
C ARG A 43 0.82 -2.33 -8.39
N ASP A 44 1.53 -1.22 -8.46
CA ASP A 44 0.97 0.10 -8.20
C ASP A 44 -0.02 0.49 -9.31
N PRO A 45 -1.31 0.74 -9.00
CA PRO A 45 -2.30 1.16 -9.99
C PRO A 45 -1.94 2.44 -10.74
N ARG A 46 -1.17 3.35 -10.12
CA ARG A 46 -0.76 4.63 -10.72
C ARG A 46 0.23 4.49 -11.85
N LEU A 47 0.81 3.31 -12.00
CA LEU A 47 1.66 2.96 -13.13
C LEU A 47 0.85 2.50 -14.34
N PHE A 48 -0.48 2.49 -14.27
CA PHE A 48 -1.32 2.14 -15.39
C PHE A 48 -2.24 3.30 -15.76
N TYR A 49 -2.60 3.35 -17.02
CA TYR A 49 -3.56 4.31 -17.54
C TYR A 49 -4.32 3.68 -18.69
N MET A 50 -5.50 4.22 -18.99
CA MET A 50 -6.30 3.78 -20.13
C MET A 50 -6.02 4.66 -21.34
N THR A 51 -6.10 4.05 -22.51
CA THR A 51 -6.12 4.76 -23.79
C THR A 51 -7.35 4.35 -24.58
N MET A 52 -7.86 5.25 -25.42
CA MET A 52 -8.91 4.99 -26.38
C MET A 52 -8.39 5.21 -27.80
N GLU A 53 -8.56 4.22 -28.67
CA GLU A 53 -8.38 4.42 -30.12
C GLU A 53 -9.64 5.08 -30.68
N VAL A 54 -9.46 6.20 -31.37
CA VAL A 54 -10.52 6.95 -32.06
C VAL A 54 -10.16 7.04 -33.54
N THR A 55 -11.09 6.62 -34.40
CA THR A 55 -10.94 6.68 -35.85
C THR A 55 -11.64 7.92 -36.40
N VAL A 56 -10.89 8.81 -37.06
CA VAL A 56 -11.44 9.99 -37.73
C VAL A 56 -11.79 9.61 -39.17
N ARG A 57 -13.07 9.32 -39.42
CA ARG A 57 -13.57 8.80 -40.70
C ARG A 57 -13.18 9.64 -41.93
N ARG A 58 -13.17 10.97 -41.81
CA ARG A 58 -12.85 11.88 -42.93
C ARG A 58 -11.39 11.81 -43.37
N ALA A 59 -10.49 11.45 -42.48
CA ALA A 59 -9.05 11.41 -42.75
C ALA A 59 -8.49 9.98 -42.83
N ASN A 60 -9.31 8.97 -42.51
CA ASN A 60 -8.87 7.58 -42.28
C ASN A 60 -7.69 7.48 -41.29
N VAL A 61 -7.59 8.44 -40.36
CA VAL A 61 -6.53 8.48 -39.35
C VAL A 61 -7.05 7.84 -38.07
N ARG A 62 -6.26 6.92 -37.52
CA ARG A 62 -6.47 6.33 -36.20
C ARG A 62 -5.57 7.04 -35.20
N THR A 63 -6.17 7.53 -34.12
CA THR A 63 -5.45 8.23 -33.04
C THR A 63 -5.64 7.49 -31.74
N ILE A 64 -4.59 7.41 -30.92
CA ILE A 64 -4.64 6.82 -29.58
C ILE A 64 -4.64 7.96 -28.59
N LEU A 65 -5.74 8.12 -27.86
CA LEU A 65 -5.93 9.17 -26.87
C LEU A 65 -5.72 8.58 -25.46
N PRO A 66 -4.73 9.04 -24.68
CA PRO A 66 -4.67 8.73 -23.26
C PRO A 66 -5.88 9.34 -22.55
N LEU A 67 -6.44 8.58 -21.62
CA LEU A 67 -7.60 8.98 -20.82
C LEU A 67 -7.14 9.37 -19.42
N ASP A 68 -7.74 10.43 -18.89
CA ASP A 68 -7.55 10.84 -17.50
C ASP A 68 -8.14 9.81 -16.52
N GLU A 69 -7.68 9.86 -15.27
CA GLU A 69 -8.07 8.88 -14.25
C GLU A 69 -9.57 8.94 -13.90
N ASP A 70 -10.16 10.13 -13.98
CA ASP A 70 -11.57 10.43 -13.73
C ASP A 70 -12.45 10.29 -14.97
N ALA A 71 -11.85 10.09 -16.16
CA ALA A 71 -12.59 9.85 -17.39
C ALA A 71 -13.51 8.64 -17.25
N ARG A 72 -14.68 8.70 -17.89
CA ARG A 72 -15.75 7.71 -17.76
C ARG A 72 -15.91 6.92 -19.06
N PRO A 73 -15.37 5.68 -19.17
CA PRO A 73 -15.33 4.94 -20.42
C PRO A 73 -16.71 4.66 -21.03
N ALA A 74 -17.74 4.47 -20.19
CA ALA A 74 -19.11 4.28 -20.66
C ALA A 74 -19.67 5.52 -21.36
N VAL A 75 -19.38 6.72 -20.83
CA VAL A 75 -19.76 7.99 -21.46
C VAL A 75 -19.00 8.14 -22.77
N LEU A 76 -17.68 7.95 -22.77
CA LEU A 76 -16.86 8.03 -23.98
C LEU A 76 -17.34 7.06 -25.07
N GLN A 77 -17.65 5.82 -24.71
CA GLN A 77 -18.19 4.83 -25.65
C GLN A 77 -19.55 5.25 -26.21
N SER A 78 -20.40 5.91 -25.43
CA SER A 78 -21.72 6.36 -25.89
C SER A 78 -21.67 7.48 -26.93
N CYS A 79 -20.60 8.27 -26.94
CA CYS A 79 -20.38 9.36 -27.89
C CYS A 79 -19.83 8.91 -29.25
N HIS A 80 -19.50 7.61 -29.40
CA HIS A 80 -18.90 7.08 -30.62
C HIS A 80 -19.83 6.09 -31.32
N PRO A 81 -19.74 5.96 -32.67
CA PRO A 81 -20.47 4.93 -33.39
C PRO A 81 -20.21 3.53 -32.80
N ARG A 82 -21.25 2.69 -32.76
CA ARG A 82 -21.18 1.34 -32.18
C ARG A 82 -20.07 0.52 -32.86
N GLY A 83 -19.06 0.14 -32.08
CA GLY A 83 -17.95 -0.71 -32.54
C GLY A 83 -16.63 0.02 -32.79
N ASP A 84 -16.64 1.36 -32.83
CA ASP A 84 -15.43 2.15 -33.17
C ASP A 84 -14.59 2.54 -31.94
N SER A 85 -15.05 2.23 -30.72
CA SER A 85 -14.34 2.53 -29.47
C SER A 85 -13.50 1.34 -29.01
N ARG A 86 -12.17 1.49 -29.04
CA ARG A 86 -11.24 0.46 -28.54
C ARG A 86 -10.46 0.99 -27.34
N PHE A 87 -10.72 0.41 -26.17
CA PHE A 87 -10.03 0.76 -24.93
C PHE A 87 -8.87 -0.20 -24.68
N SER A 88 -7.72 0.33 -24.30
CA SER A 88 -6.54 -0.45 -23.93
C SER A 88 -5.97 0.03 -22.60
N LEU A 89 -5.49 -0.90 -21.79
CA LEU A 89 -4.68 -0.61 -20.62
C LEU A 89 -3.21 -0.51 -21.04
N GLN A 90 -2.55 0.54 -20.58
CA GLN A 90 -1.14 0.82 -20.84
C GLN A 90 -0.39 0.95 -19.52
N THR A 91 0.91 0.68 -19.55
CA THR A 91 1.81 0.85 -18.40
C THR A 91 2.63 2.11 -18.60
N ARG A 92 2.68 3.01 -17.61
CA ARG A 92 3.63 4.11 -17.53
C ARG A 92 5.02 3.54 -17.27
N ARG A 93 6.07 4.24 -17.72
CA ARG A 93 7.44 3.86 -17.37
C ARG A 93 7.59 3.81 -15.85
N GLY A 94 8.13 2.70 -15.36
CA GLY A 94 8.61 2.53 -14.00
C GLY A 94 9.65 1.39 -13.95
N GLY A 95 10.60 1.48 -13.02
CA GLY A 95 11.76 0.58 -12.84
C GLY A 95 11.45 -0.90 -12.59
N LEU A 96 12.39 -1.77 -12.93
CA LEU A 96 12.23 -3.24 -12.90
C LEU A 96 12.10 -3.82 -11.48
N SER A 97 11.58 -5.05 -11.35
CA SER A 97 11.74 -5.91 -10.16
C SER A 97 12.37 -7.26 -10.52
N LYS A 98 13.36 -7.69 -9.73
CA LYS A 98 13.68 -9.10 -9.51
C LYS A 98 13.83 -9.31 -7.99
N TYR A 99 12.85 -10.01 -7.41
CA TYR A 99 12.77 -10.49 -6.01
C TYR A 99 12.99 -9.44 -4.90
N LYS A 100 11.94 -9.19 -4.09
CA LYS A 100 11.84 -8.21 -2.99
C LYS A 100 11.76 -6.72 -3.37
N SER A 101 11.74 -6.37 -4.65
CA SER A 101 11.56 -4.98 -5.08
C SER A 101 10.14 -4.71 -5.59
N LEU A 102 9.48 -3.68 -5.04
CA LEU A 102 8.24 -3.14 -5.59
C LEU A 102 8.54 -1.98 -6.52
N LEU A 103 7.84 -1.94 -7.64
CA LEU A 103 7.81 -0.75 -8.48
C LEU A 103 6.65 0.15 -8.04
N ILE A 104 6.96 1.38 -7.67
CA ILE A 104 5.99 2.39 -7.25
C ILE A 104 6.08 3.68 -8.09
N SER A 105 4.97 4.41 -8.15
CA SER A 105 4.89 5.75 -8.72
C SER A 105 5.56 6.79 -7.83
N GLU A 106 5.99 7.90 -8.41
CA GLU A 106 6.46 9.09 -7.67
C GLU A 106 5.40 9.72 -6.76
N ARG A 107 4.13 9.38 -6.99
CA ARG A 107 3.00 9.85 -6.19
C ARG A 107 2.59 8.89 -5.08
N THR A 108 3.21 7.72 -5.00
CA THR A 108 2.86 6.70 -4.02
C THR A 108 3.35 7.10 -2.65
N THR A 109 2.45 7.11 -1.67
CA THR A 109 2.79 7.48 -0.30
C THR A 109 3.37 6.31 0.49
N VAL A 110 3.92 6.58 1.67
CA VAL A 110 4.40 5.54 2.60
C VAL A 110 3.28 4.57 2.96
N ASP A 111 2.10 5.06 3.32
CA ASP A 111 0.96 4.20 3.67
C ASP A 111 0.53 3.30 2.51
N GLU A 112 0.53 3.83 1.29
CA GLU A 112 0.20 3.06 0.10
C GLU A 112 1.24 1.99 -0.21
N LEU A 113 2.53 2.31 -0.05
CA LEU A 113 3.61 1.34 -0.18
C LEU A 113 3.47 0.21 0.87
N ILE A 114 3.19 0.56 2.12
CA ILE A 114 2.95 -0.44 3.18
C ILE A 114 1.73 -1.29 2.83
N GLN A 115 0.63 -0.69 2.37
CA GLN A 115 -0.56 -1.42 1.95
C GLN A 115 -0.25 -2.37 0.79
N MET A 116 0.56 -1.95 -0.18
CA MET A 116 1.02 -2.82 -1.28
C MET A 116 1.82 -4.01 -0.76
N LEU A 117 2.74 -3.81 0.20
CA LEU A 117 3.49 -4.88 0.84
C LEU A 117 2.56 -5.87 1.56
N LEU A 118 1.64 -5.37 2.38
CA LEU A 118 0.67 -6.21 3.09
C LEU A 118 -0.18 -7.04 2.11
N ASN A 119 -0.59 -6.45 1.00
CA ASN A 119 -1.33 -7.14 -0.06
C ASN A 119 -0.51 -8.26 -0.71
N CYS A 120 0.80 -8.09 -0.87
CA CYS A 120 1.71 -9.14 -1.38
C CYS A 120 1.80 -10.33 -0.43
N TYR A 121 1.79 -10.08 0.87
CA TYR A 121 1.79 -11.12 1.91
C TYR A 121 0.39 -11.64 2.27
N ASN A 122 -0.66 -11.13 1.60
CA ASN A 122 -2.06 -11.44 1.91
C ASN A 122 -2.37 -11.21 3.41
N SER A 123 -1.75 -10.18 4.01
CA SER A 123 -2.00 -9.76 5.38
C SER A 123 -3.19 -8.80 5.45
N ALA A 124 -4.05 -8.98 6.45
CA ALA A 124 -5.17 -8.10 6.77
C ALA A 124 -4.85 -7.08 7.87
N GLU A 125 -3.56 -6.98 8.26
CA GLU A 125 -3.11 -5.99 9.22
C GLU A 125 -3.32 -4.56 8.70
N ARG A 126 -3.37 -3.62 9.64
CA ARG A 126 -3.55 -2.21 9.32
C ARG A 126 -2.21 -1.54 9.04
N VAL A 127 -2.16 -0.64 8.05
CA VAL A 127 -0.94 0.10 7.69
C VAL A 127 -0.34 0.84 8.89
N GLU A 128 -1.18 1.31 9.81
CA GLU A 128 -0.76 2.05 11.00
C GLU A 128 -0.02 1.19 12.04
N GLN A 129 -0.02 -0.14 11.88
CA GLN A 129 0.82 -1.05 12.65
C GLN A 129 2.28 -1.02 12.20
N PHE A 130 2.59 -0.31 11.11
CA PHE A 130 3.91 -0.24 10.54
C PHE A 130 4.35 1.22 10.38
N SER A 131 5.66 1.41 10.29
CA SER A 131 6.29 2.68 9.93
C SER A 131 7.45 2.41 8.98
N LEU A 132 7.68 3.33 8.05
CA LEU A 132 8.83 3.30 7.17
C LEU A 132 9.91 4.25 7.69
N TYR A 133 11.16 3.79 7.65
CA TYR A 133 12.32 4.56 8.07
C TYR A 133 13.32 4.68 6.94
N GLU A 134 13.92 5.85 6.80
CA GLU A 134 15.20 6.01 6.12
C GLU A 134 16.32 5.73 7.14
N VAL A 135 17.29 4.89 6.75
CA VAL A 135 18.38 4.44 7.62
C VAL A 135 19.70 4.59 6.86
N CYS A 136 20.76 4.98 7.58
CA CYS A 136 22.14 5.02 7.12
C CYS A 136 22.97 4.28 8.17
N GLU A 137 23.51 3.10 7.85
CA GLU A 137 24.24 2.29 8.84
C GLU A 137 25.61 2.89 9.17
N GLY A 138 26.26 3.58 8.22
CA GLY A 138 27.56 4.22 8.45
C GLY A 138 27.50 5.44 9.39
N GLU A 139 26.37 6.13 9.45
CA GLU A 139 26.20 7.37 10.22
C GLU A 139 25.36 7.20 11.50
N GLU A 140 24.97 5.96 11.84
CA GLU A 140 23.95 5.66 12.87
C GLU A 140 22.66 6.50 12.72
N TYR A 141 22.38 6.94 11.49
CA TYR A 141 21.25 7.81 11.20
C TYR A 141 19.99 6.99 10.95
N GLN A 142 18.90 7.40 11.59
CA GLN A 142 17.57 6.84 11.35
C GLN A 142 16.51 7.93 11.48
N ARG A 143 15.64 8.02 10.47
CA ARG A 143 14.49 8.94 10.47
C ARG A 143 13.21 8.21 10.09
N LYS A 144 12.15 8.39 10.88
CA LYS A 144 10.80 7.95 10.53
C LYS A 144 10.22 8.86 9.44
N LEU A 145 9.67 8.26 8.39
CA LEU A 145 8.96 8.99 7.34
C LEU A 145 7.50 9.23 7.73
N HIS A 146 6.92 10.33 7.23
CA HIS A 146 5.50 10.64 7.41
C HIS A 146 4.65 9.69 6.53
N PRO A 147 3.44 9.28 6.97
CA PRO A 147 2.52 8.47 6.16
C PRO A 147 2.27 9.00 4.74
N ASP A 148 2.24 10.32 4.59
CA ASP A 148 2.02 11.01 3.31
C ASP A 148 3.30 11.30 2.51
N ASP A 149 4.49 11.00 3.05
CA ASP A 149 5.74 11.17 2.30
C ASP A 149 5.75 10.21 1.09
N SER A 150 6.36 10.64 -0.01
CA SER A 150 6.54 9.78 -1.19
C SER A 150 7.91 9.09 -1.12
N PRO A 151 8.01 7.76 -0.93
CA PRO A 151 9.29 7.08 -0.74
C PRO A 151 10.27 7.32 -1.89
N LEU A 152 9.79 7.39 -3.14
CA LEU A 152 10.64 7.69 -4.31
C LEU A 152 11.25 9.09 -4.26
N LYS A 153 10.51 10.08 -3.79
CA LYS A 153 11.05 11.44 -3.62
C LYS A 153 12.03 11.51 -2.46
N VAL A 154 11.89 10.65 -1.45
CA VAL A 154 12.84 10.54 -0.35
C VAL A 154 14.15 9.95 -0.88
N THR A 155 14.09 8.82 -1.60
CA THR A 155 15.30 8.14 -2.11
C THR A 155 16.04 8.98 -3.15
N GLN A 156 15.34 9.75 -3.99
CA GLN A 156 15.95 10.66 -4.97
C GLN A 156 16.79 11.78 -4.33
N LYS A 157 16.60 12.08 -3.05
CA LYS A 157 17.36 13.11 -2.31
C LYS A 157 18.61 12.55 -1.63
N TRP A 158 18.84 11.24 -1.68
CA TRP A 158 19.99 10.63 -1.03
C TRP A 158 21.27 11.04 -1.74
N THR A 159 22.22 11.54 -0.96
CA THR A 159 23.58 11.85 -1.41
C THR A 159 24.56 10.70 -1.15
N SER A 160 24.19 9.77 -0.27
CA SER A 160 24.99 8.61 0.08
C SER A 160 24.33 7.31 -0.40
N ILE A 161 25.17 6.38 -0.84
CA ILE A 161 24.77 5.08 -1.38
C ILE A 161 24.42 4.05 -0.30
N ASP A 162 24.77 4.31 0.96
CA ASP A 162 24.53 3.43 2.11
C ASP A 162 23.18 3.68 2.80
N ARG A 163 22.35 4.55 2.22
CA ARG A 163 20.99 4.80 2.68
C ARG A 163 20.03 3.76 2.11
N HIS A 164 19.13 3.27 2.96
CA HIS A 164 18.06 2.37 2.56
C HIS A 164 16.78 2.62 3.36
N LEU A 165 15.67 2.10 2.83
CA LEU A 165 14.39 2.11 3.53
C LEU A 165 14.25 0.84 4.39
N ARG A 166 13.66 0.98 5.57
CA ARG A 166 13.40 -0.14 6.49
C ARG A 166 11.99 -0.02 7.07
N ILE A 167 11.16 -1.03 6.84
CA ILE A 167 9.85 -1.15 7.50
C ILE A 167 10.01 -1.71 8.91
N ARG A 168 9.27 -1.17 9.88
CA ARG A 168 9.23 -1.70 11.26
C ARG A 168 7.79 -1.73 11.76
N ARG A 169 7.50 -2.68 12.66
CA ARG A 169 6.24 -2.71 13.41
C ARG A 169 6.22 -1.63 14.50
N ASN A 170 5.04 -1.07 14.73
CA ASN A 170 4.73 -0.14 15.81
C ASN A 170 4.20 -0.96 17.00
N PRO A 171 5.00 -1.24 18.05
CA PRO A 171 4.58 -2.08 19.17
C PRO A 171 3.43 -1.46 19.98
N ASP A 172 3.37 -0.13 20.02
CA ASP A 172 2.35 0.62 20.78
C ASP A 172 1.09 0.94 19.95
N TYR A 173 0.88 0.22 18.83
CA TYR A 173 -0.33 0.40 18.04
C TYR A 173 -1.56 -0.07 18.84
N ASP A 174 -2.36 0.88 19.30
CA ASP A 174 -3.65 0.63 19.91
C ASP A 174 -4.79 1.07 18.96
N PRO A 175 -5.58 0.14 18.40
CA PRO A 175 -6.71 0.46 17.54
C PRO A 175 -7.82 1.26 18.26
N HIS A 176 -7.87 1.24 19.59
CA HIS A 176 -8.88 1.93 20.40
C HIS A 176 -8.51 3.38 20.75
N ARG A 177 -7.22 3.74 20.70
CA ARG A 177 -6.74 5.08 21.09
C ARG A 177 -7.34 6.21 20.24
N ARG A 178 -7.68 5.98 18.98
CA ARG A 178 -8.34 6.99 18.11
C ARG A 178 -9.81 7.26 18.45
N LYS A 179 -10.53 6.34 19.12
CA LYS A 179 -11.94 6.57 19.49
C LYS A 179 -12.10 7.52 20.68
N SER A 180 -11.04 7.73 21.47
CA SER A 180 -11.10 8.49 22.73
C SER A 180 -11.00 10.01 22.55
N MET A 181 -10.44 10.51 21.43
CA MET A 181 -10.19 11.95 21.26
C MET A 181 -11.44 12.82 21.05
N TRP A 182 -12.62 12.25 20.80
CA TRP A 182 -13.86 13.01 20.56
C TRP A 182 -14.97 12.71 21.57
N ALA A 183 -14.68 11.92 22.62
CA ALA A 183 -15.59 11.70 23.74
C ALA A 183 -15.17 12.56 24.94
N SER A 184 -15.12 13.88 24.76
CA SER A 184 -15.03 14.82 25.88
C SER A 184 -16.31 15.64 25.89
N ASP A 185 -17.24 15.25 26.77
CA ASP A 185 -18.17 16.14 27.50
C ASP A 185 -19.27 15.36 28.25
N SER A 186 -18.93 14.33 29.04
CA SER A 186 -19.95 13.68 29.88
C SER A 186 -19.49 13.14 31.24
N THR A 187 -18.21 13.21 31.61
CA THR A 187 -17.74 12.59 32.86
C THR A 187 -17.47 13.54 34.03
N ILE A 188 -17.68 14.84 33.89
CA ILE A 188 -17.44 15.77 35.02
C ILE A 188 -18.59 15.74 36.06
N SER A 189 -19.81 15.32 35.70
CA SER A 189 -20.97 15.43 36.61
C SER A 189 -21.13 14.30 37.64
N ALA A 190 -20.30 13.25 37.62
CA ALA A 190 -20.51 12.08 38.49
C ALA A 190 -19.70 12.11 39.81
N ALA A 191 -18.81 13.08 40.01
CA ALA A 191 -17.87 13.07 41.15
C ALA A 191 -18.35 13.82 42.41
N ILE A 192 -19.55 14.43 42.42
CA ILE A 192 -20.00 15.29 43.53
C ILE A 192 -21.04 14.64 44.47
N SER A 193 -21.41 13.37 44.25
CA SER A 193 -22.45 12.74 45.06
C SER A 193 -22.00 11.42 45.65
N LYS A 194 -21.23 11.45 46.74
CA LYS A 194 -21.20 10.43 47.82
C LYS A 194 -20.16 10.78 48.90
N SER A 195 -20.54 11.67 49.80
CA SER A 195 -19.96 11.79 51.14
C SER A 195 -21.10 11.85 52.16
N ASN A 196 -20.97 11.11 53.27
CA ASN A 196 -21.93 10.75 54.32
C ASN A 196 -22.55 9.36 54.06
N SER A 197 -22.49 8.35 54.93
CA SER A 197 -22.48 8.32 56.40
C SER A 197 -21.85 7.02 56.95
N SER A 198 -21.61 7.01 58.26
CA SER A 198 -20.84 6.09 59.12
C SER A 198 -21.50 4.76 59.54
N THR A 199 -20.71 3.98 60.31
CA THR A 199 -21.01 3.05 61.44
C THR A 199 -21.06 1.49 61.26
N SER A 200 -19.94 0.85 61.68
CA SER A 200 -19.74 -0.30 62.63
C SER A 200 -20.52 -1.64 62.56
N ALA A 201 -19.79 -2.78 62.46
CA ALA A 201 -19.61 -3.84 63.49
C ALA A 201 -19.35 -5.29 62.94
N SER A 202 -18.28 -5.92 63.47
CA SER A 202 -18.07 -7.33 63.94
C SER A 202 -18.09 -8.61 63.04
N GLN A 203 -17.04 -9.44 63.25
CA GLN A 203 -16.95 -10.94 63.29
C GLN A 203 -17.21 -11.76 61.99
N GLU A 204 -16.60 -12.92 61.68
CA GLU A 204 -15.51 -13.78 62.21
C GLU A 204 -15.13 -14.85 61.13
N CYS A 205 -13.90 -15.37 61.20
CA CYS A 205 -13.33 -16.70 60.80
C CYS A 205 -13.55 -17.36 59.41
N GLY A 206 -12.44 -17.82 58.80
CA GLY A 206 -12.46 -18.82 57.71
C GLY A 206 -11.11 -19.09 57.04
N ARG A 207 -10.39 -20.11 57.51
CA ARG A 207 -9.04 -20.58 57.11
C ARG A 207 -9.10 -21.45 55.83
N ASN A 208 -8.18 -21.28 54.86
CA ASN A 208 -7.33 -22.35 54.30
C ASN A 208 -6.45 -21.96 53.08
N GLN A 209 -5.14 -22.00 53.32
CA GLN A 209 -4.02 -22.65 52.59
C GLN A 209 -3.71 -22.43 51.09
N LEU A 210 -2.48 -21.89 50.91
CA LEU A 210 -1.38 -22.21 49.99
C LEU A 210 -1.66 -22.49 48.50
N THR A 211 -1.00 -21.70 47.63
CA THR A 211 0.13 -22.20 46.82
C THR A 211 1.06 -21.07 46.38
N ARG A 212 2.34 -21.43 46.28
CA ARG A 212 3.56 -20.68 45.99
C ARG A 212 3.78 -20.66 44.47
N SER A 213 4.14 -19.52 43.87
CA SER A 213 5.20 -19.52 42.85
C SER A 213 5.75 -18.12 42.54
N THR A 214 7.07 -18.10 42.40
CA THR A 214 7.99 -17.00 42.23
C THR A 214 8.13 -16.63 40.74
N LYS A 215 8.39 -15.35 40.47
CA LYS A 215 8.84 -14.82 39.16
C LYS A 215 10.17 -15.44 38.68
N MET A 216 10.38 -15.35 37.36
CA MET A 216 11.62 -15.42 36.54
C MET A 216 11.39 -16.43 35.41
N SER A 217 11.76 -16.28 34.13
CA SER A 217 12.37 -15.24 33.30
C SER A 217 12.56 -15.91 31.90
N ASN A 218 12.36 -15.15 30.82
CA ASN A 218 12.95 -15.24 29.48
C ASN A 218 13.15 -16.60 28.77
N LEU A 219 12.70 -16.67 27.49
CA LEU A 219 13.55 -16.79 26.28
C LEU A 219 12.72 -17.29 25.09
N LEU A 220 12.66 -16.50 24.00
CA LEU A 220 12.60 -16.98 22.61
C LEU A 220 13.06 -15.86 21.64
N PRO A 221 13.72 -16.20 20.51
CA PRO A 221 14.81 -15.39 19.97
C PRO A 221 14.40 -14.35 18.92
N GLN A 222 15.20 -13.28 18.90
CA GLN A 222 15.24 -12.23 17.89
C GLN A 222 15.96 -12.73 16.61
N SER A 223 15.59 -12.12 15.48
CA SER A 223 16.29 -12.06 14.19
C SER A 223 16.17 -13.27 13.24
N LEU A 224 15.86 -12.95 11.97
CA LEU A 224 16.00 -13.83 10.81
C LEU A 224 17.42 -13.64 10.22
N PRO A 225 18.03 -14.70 9.64
CA PRO A 225 19.44 -14.70 9.24
C PRO A 225 19.68 -13.92 7.94
N SER A 226 20.76 -13.13 7.93
CA SER A 226 21.34 -12.48 6.75
C SER A 226 22.45 -13.36 6.20
N THR A 227 22.38 -13.77 4.93
CA THR A 227 23.48 -14.45 4.23
C THR A 227 24.27 -13.45 3.37
N PRO A 228 25.61 -13.53 3.33
CA PRO A 228 26.42 -12.71 2.44
C PRO A 228 26.67 -13.44 1.12
N LEU A 229 26.58 -12.76 -0.02
CA LEU A 229 27.03 -13.32 -1.30
C LEU A 229 27.95 -12.37 -2.06
N THR A 230 29.12 -12.94 -2.30
CA THR A 230 30.30 -12.55 -3.08
C THR A 230 29.97 -12.11 -4.52
N SER A 231 30.69 -11.07 -4.96
CA SER A 231 30.67 -10.52 -6.32
C SER A 231 31.51 -11.37 -7.28
N LYS A 232 30.92 -11.80 -8.40
CA LYS A 232 31.65 -12.12 -9.62
C LYS A 232 30.95 -11.50 -10.83
N HIS A 233 31.70 -10.63 -11.49
CA HIS A 233 31.42 -9.88 -12.71
C HIS A 233 31.22 -10.79 -13.94
N LEU A 234 30.18 -10.56 -14.75
CA LEU A 234 30.08 -10.99 -16.16
C LEU A 234 29.08 -10.09 -16.94
N THR A 235 29.67 -9.18 -17.71
CA THR A 235 29.30 -8.67 -19.06
C THR A 235 27.87 -8.18 -19.37
N ALA A 236 27.81 -6.90 -19.72
CA ALA A 236 26.67 -6.10 -20.15
C ALA A 236 26.02 -6.55 -21.49
N SER A 237 24.70 -6.37 -21.60
CA SER A 237 24.07 -5.91 -22.84
C SER A 237 22.71 -5.22 -22.57
N HIS A 238 22.62 -3.94 -22.97
CA HIS A 238 21.41 -3.18 -23.32
C HIS A 238 20.21 -3.14 -22.35
N PHE A 239 20.40 -2.71 -21.09
CA PHE A 239 19.31 -2.15 -20.25
C PHE A 239 19.79 -1.01 -19.34
N SER A 240 20.83 -0.30 -19.77
CA SER A 240 21.42 0.80 -19.01
C SER A 240 20.55 2.05 -19.16
N ASN A 241 19.53 2.18 -18.30
CA ASN A 241 18.99 3.42 -17.75
C ASN A 241 17.83 3.03 -16.81
N TYR A 242 17.78 3.62 -15.62
CA TYR A 242 16.86 3.38 -14.47
C TYR A 242 17.40 2.46 -13.36
N GLU A 243 18.37 2.99 -12.59
CA GLU A 243 18.70 2.54 -11.23
C GLU A 243 17.78 3.21 -10.19
N ASN A 244 16.49 2.85 -10.17
CA ASN A 244 15.58 3.23 -9.07
C ASN A 244 14.85 1.97 -8.59
N PHE A 245 15.61 1.07 -7.97
CA PHE A 245 15.08 -0.13 -7.36
C PHE A 245 14.78 0.15 -5.89
N PHE A 246 13.57 -0.15 -5.45
CA PHE A 246 13.26 -0.23 -4.02
C PHE A 246 13.72 -1.59 -3.51
N TYR A 247 14.64 -1.60 -2.57
CA TYR A 247 14.93 -2.77 -1.76
C TYR A 247 14.35 -2.52 -0.37
N ILE A 248 13.42 -3.37 0.07
CA ILE A 248 12.89 -3.41 1.44
C ILE A 248 13.23 -4.77 2.04
#